data_AF-A0A3M4IY11-F1
#
_entry.id   AF-A0A3M4IY11-F1
#
_cell.length_a   1.000
_cell.length_b   1.000
_cell.length_c   1.000
_cell.angle_alpha   90.00
_cell.angle_beta   90.00
_cell.angle_gamma   90.00
#
_symmetry.space_group_name_H-M   'P 1'
#
loop_
_entity.id
_entity.type
_entity.pdbx_description
1 polymer ?
#
loop_
_entity_poly.entity_id
_entity_poly.type
_entity_poly.pdbx_seq_one_letter_code
_entity_poly.pdbx_strand_id
1 'polypeptide(L)'
;MKGNLVLVALLALLMQGCGVTMTRYEPSFNNVQKLKQTPPLLPIRQTQVSAAAGQNSLQVRGNPVTSPSGSITQHIQDALTGELDRAGLIDPQSPRQLNVLVTQNELTAGMGTGSGIIAARFTLLDGEKVEYDATKQVSSQWNSSFLGAIAIPNAANAYNPLVRDLLKALYSDPLFTQALNHK
;
A
#
# COMPACT_ATOMS: atom_id res chain seq x y z
N MET A 1 17.23 6.67 -47.20
CA MET A 1 17.34 5.73 -46.04
C MET A 1 17.78 6.41 -44.74
N LYS A 2 18.67 7.42 -44.73
CA LYS A 2 19.10 8.12 -43.50
C LYS A 2 18.02 9.00 -42.83
N GLY A 3 17.14 9.65 -43.61
CA GLY A 3 16.06 10.49 -43.07
C GLY A 3 14.98 9.73 -42.30
N ASN A 4 14.62 8.51 -42.75
CA ASN A 4 13.64 7.67 -42.05
C ASN A 4 14.16 7.18 -40.69
N LEU A 5 15.47 6.95 -40.54
CA LEU A 5 16.08 6.55 -39.26
C LEU A 5 16.05 7.67 -38.22
N VAL A 6 16.24 8.93 -38.63
CA VAL A 6 16.16 10.09 -37.74
C VAL A 6 14.73 10.36 -37.28
N LEU A 7 13.73 10.19 -38.16
CA LEU A 7 12.33 10.38 -37.82
C LEU A 7 11.81 9.30 -36.84
N VAL A 8 12.23 8.04 -37.02
CA VAL A 8 11.91 6.94 -36.11
C VAL A 8 12.56 7.14 -34.73
N ALA A 9 13.81 7.60 -34.69
CA ALA A 9 14.48 7.92 -33.43
C ALA A 9 13.80 9.08 -32.69
N LEU A 10 13.40 10.15 -33.39
CA LEU A 10 12.67 11.27 -32.79
C LEU A 10 11.29 10.83 -32.24
N LEU A 11 10.58 9.97 -32.97
CA LEU A 11 9.28 9.45 -32.54
C LEU A 11 9.40 8.51 -31.33
N ALA A 12 10.48 7.71 -31.27
CA ALA A 12 10.75 6.83 -30.14
C ALA A 12 11.06 7.60 -28.84
N LEU A 13 11.72 8.78 -28.92
CA LEU A 13 11.93 9.64 -27.75
C LEU A 13 10.62 10.26 -27.23
N LEU A 14 9.64 10.50 -28.10
CA LEU A 14 8.32 11.04 -27.72
C LEU A 14 7.43 10.00 -27.01
N MET A 15 7.77 8.71 -27.08
CA MET A 15 7.03 7.64 -26.39
C MET A 15 7.53 7.36 -24.97
N GLN A 16 8.50 8.12 -24.46
CA GLN A 16 8.93 8.02 -23.07
C GLN A 16 7.93 8.75 -22.16
N GLY A 17 6.73 8.19 -22.01
CA GLY A 17 5.80 8.57 -20.96
C GLY A 17 6.38 8.13 -19.62
N CYS A 18 7.11 9.02 -18.95
CA CYS A 18 7.58 8.78 -17.59
C CYS A 18 6.35 8.71 -16.66
N GLY A 19 6.00 7.50 -16.23
CA GLY A 19 5.12 7.31 -15.09
C GLY A 19 5.66 8.02 -13.85
N VAL A 20 4.81 8.26 -12.86
CA VAL A 20 5.24 8.88 -11.61
C VAL A 20 5.54 7.80 -10.59
N THR A 21 6.75 7.80 -10.06
CA THR A 21 7.11 6.94 -8.93
C THR A 21 6.71 7.63 -7.63
N MET A 22 5.90 6.96 -6.80
CA MET A 22 5.58 7.46 -5.46
C MET A 22 6.84 7.43 -4.56
N THR A 23 6.81 8.17 -3.46
CA THR A 23 7.89 8.10 -2.45
C THR A 23 7.89 6.76 -1.72
N ARG A 24 9.06 6.35 -1.21
CA ARG A 24 9.15 5.19 -0.31
C ARG A 24 8.25 5.40 0.93
N TYR A 25 7.66 4.32 1.43
CA TYR A 25 6.88 4.36 2.66
C TYR A 25 7.81 4.52 3.86
N GLU A 26 7.47 5.46 4.75
CA GLU A 26 8.14 5.64 6.04
C GLU A 26 7.20 5.15 7.16
N PRO A 27 7.64 4.18 8.00
CA PRO A 27 6.83 3.65 9.09
C PRO A 27 6.25 4.71 10.02
N SER A 28 4.94 4.66 10.24
CA SER A 28 4.19 5.60 11.07
C SER A 28 4.49 5.38 12.55
N PHE A 29 5.10 6.38 13.19
CA PHE A 29 5.32 6.38 14.65
C PHE A 29 4.04 6.10 15.44
N ASN A 30 2.91 6.71 15.05
CA ASN A 30 1.64 6.53 15.74
C ASN A 30 1.10 5.11 15.61
N ASN A 31 1.26 4.47 14.45
CA ASN A 31 0.83 3.09 14.25
C ASN A 31 1.73 2.13 15.04
N VAL A 32 3.06 2.33 14.99
CA VAL A 32 4.02 1.55 15.79
C VAL A 32 3.72 1.67 17.28
N GLN A 33 3.44 2.88 17.77
CA GLN A 33 3.10 3.09 19.18
C GLN A 33 1.79 2.41 19.58
N LYS A 34 0.81 2.33 18.67
CA LYS A 34 -0.45 1.60 18.90
C LYS A 34 -0.23 0.08 19.09
N LEU A 35 0.75 -0.47 18.37
CA LEU A 35 1.11 -1.89 18.43
C LEU A 35 1.96 -2.26 19.66
N LYS A 36 2.70 -1.29 20.22
CA LYS A 36 3.49 -1.49 21.44
C LYS A 36 2.58 -1.52 22.68
N GLN A 37 2.10 -2.71 23.03
CA GLN A 37 1.23 -2.95 24.19
C GLN A 37 1.99 -3.59 25.37
N THR A 38 1.35 -3.61 26.54
CA THR A 38 1.83 -4.30 27.75
C THR A 38 0.69 -5.13 28.33
N PRO A 39 0.81 -6.46 28.43
CA PRO A 39 1.93 -7.28 27.95
C PRO A 39 2.12 -7.20 26.43
N PRO A 40 3.33 -7.53 25.90
CA PRO A 40 3.58 -7.51 24.46
C PRO A 40 2.61 -8.41 23.69
N LEU A 41 2.29 -8.01 22.46
CA LEU A 41 1.55 -8.84 21.52
C LEU A 41 2.41 -10.00 21.02
N LEU A 42 1.77 -11.10 20.62
CA LEU A 42 2.44 -12.25 20.02
C LEU A 42 2.97 -11.89 18.62
N PRO A 43 4.23 -12.24 18.30
CA PRO A 43 4.81 -11.94 17.01
C PRO A 43 4.24 -12.84 15.91
N ILE A 44 4.33 -12.36 14.67
CA ILE A 44 3.95 -13.10 13.47
C ILE A 44 5.18 -13.25 12.55
N ARG A 45 5.15 -14.24 11.66
CA ARG A 45 6.15 -14.31 10.60
C ARG A 45 5.89 -13.25 9.54
N GLN A 46 6.86 -13.09 8.64
CA GLN A 46 6.80 -12.17 7.52
C GLN A 46 5.44 -12.26 6.79
N THR A 47 4.80 -11.12 6.60
CA THR A 47 3.45 -11.05 6.03
C THR A 47 3.47 -11.29 4.53
N GLN A 48 2.38 -11.85 4.00
CA GLN A 48 2.22 -12.10 2.57
C GLN A 48 1.13 -11.21 2.00
N VAL A 49 1.50 -10.35 1.05
CA VAL A 49 0.56 -9.44 0.39
C VAL A 49 0.35 -9.86 -1.05
N SER A 50 -0.91 -10.07 -1.42
CA SER A 50 -1.37 -10.32 -2.78
C SER A 50 -2.46 -9.33 -3.16
N ALA A 51 -2.88 -9.33 -4.42
CA ALA A 51 -3.91 -8.45 -4.92
C ALA A 51 -4.88 -9.24 -5.81
N ALA A 52 -6.17 -8.88 -5.75
CA ALA A 52 -7.14 -9.32 -6.72
C ALA A 52 -6.78 -8.81 -8.13
N ALA A 53 -7.35 -9.44 -9.16
CA ALA A 53 -7.09 -9.06 -10.55
C ALA A 53 -7.29 -7.55 -10.76
N GLY A 54 -6.29 -6.89 -11.35
CA GLY A 54 -6.29 -5.45 -11.61
C GLY A 54 -5.95 -4.54 -10.42
N GLN A 55 -5.84 -5.07 -9.19
CA GLN A 55 -5.60 -4.24 -7.99
C GLN A 55 -4.11 -4.02 -7.67
N ASN A 56 -3.20 -4.68 -8.41
CA ASN A 56 -1.75 -4.50 -8.27
C ASN A 56 -1.17 -3.38 -9.15
N SER A 57 -2.00 -2.48 -9.67
CA SER A 57 -1.57 -1.34 -10.46
C SER A 57 -2.35 -0.10 -10.03
N LEU A 58 -1.74 1.07 -10.27
CA LEU A 58 -2.36 2.36 -10.03
C LEU A 58 -2.21 3.21 -11.27
N GLN A 59 -3.28 3.89 -11.65
CA GLN A 59 -3.28 4.83 -12.76
C GLN A 59 -3.99 6.10 -12.36
N VAL A 60 -3.42 7.24 -12.74
CA VAL A 60 -4.02 8.56 -12.53
C VAL A 60 -4.02 9.28 -13.86
N ARG A 61 -5.21 9.58 -14.39
CA ARG A 61 -5.37 10.21 -15.72
C ARG A 61 -4.56 9.48 -16.81
N GLY A 62 -4.63 8.16 -16.82
CA GLY A 62 -3.92 7.29 -17.77
C GLY A 62 -2.40 7.20 -17.55
N ASN A 63 -1.84 7.86 -16.52
CA ASN A 63 -0.43 7.75 -16.18
C ASN A 63 -0.24 6.68 -15.12
N PRO A 64 0.67 5.70 -15.31
CA PRO A 64 0.97 4.72 -14.29
C PRO A 64 1.64 5.38 -13.09
N VAL A 65 1.20 4.99 -11.90
CA VAL A 65 1.87 5.31 -10.64
C VAL A 65 2.61 4.06 -10.17
N THR A 66 3.92 4.15 -10.06
CA THR A 66 4.79 3.02 -9.70
C THR A 66 5.29 3.13 -8.27
N SER A 67 5.59 1.97 -7.66
CA SER A 67 6.27 1.92 -6.37
C SER A 67 7.79 1.83 -6.57
N PRO A 68 8.60 2.48 -5.71
CA PRO A 68 10.05 2.26 -5.68
C PRO A 68 10.42 0.83 -5.25
N SER A 69 9.50 0.06 -4.68
CA SER A 69 9.64 -1.37 -4.34
C SER A 69 9.30 -2.30 -5.51
N GLY A 70 8.97 -1.76 -6.69
CA GLY A 70 8.69 -2.53 -7.91
C GLY A 70 7.22 -2.82 -8.16
N SER A 71 6.43 -3.16 -7.13
CA SER A 71 4.98 -3.39 -7.25
C SER A 71 4.18 -2.76 -6.11
N ILE A 72 2.87 -2.60 -6.30
CA ILE A 72 1.99 -2.05 -5.27
C ILE A 72 1.86 -3.03 -4.08
N THR A 73 1.71 -4.33 -4.35
CA THR A 73 1.66 -5.34 -3.27
C THR A 73 2.95 -5.37 -2.47
N GLN A 74 4.12 -5.26 -3.12
CA GLN A 74 5.40 -5.18 -2.41
C GLN A 74 5.48 -3.91 -1.57
N HIS A 75 5.00 -2.76 -2.08
CA HIS A 75 4.95 -1.51 -1.33
C HIS A 75 4.15 -1.63 -0.03
N ILE A 76 2.97 -2.26 -0.09
CA ILE A 76 2.12 -2.50 1.08
C ILE A 76 2.78 -3.50 2.02
N GLN A 77 3.44 -4.54 1.49
CA GLN A 77 4.18 -5.51 2.30
C GLN A 77 5.32 -4.85 3.06
N ASP A 78 6.11 -4.00 2.40
CA ASP A 78 7.22 -3.27 3.02
C ASP A 78 6.70 -2.31 4.11
N ALA A 79 5.58 -1.62 3.85
CA ALA A 79 4.95 -0.74 4.82
C ALA A 79 4.50 -1.49 6.09
N LEU A 80 3.80 -2.59 5.90
CA LEU A 80 3.26 -3.40 6.98
C LEU A 80 4.39 -4.08 7.78
N THR A 81 5.40 -4.62 7.09
CA THR A 81 6.59 -5.20 7.71
C THR A 81 7.37 -4.17 8.50
N GLY A 82 7.59 -2.99 7.93
CA GLY A 82 8.35 -1.93 8.59
C GLY A 82 7.70 -1.41 9.86
N GLU A 83 6.37 -1.40 9.95
CA GLU A 83 5.66 -1.02 11.17
C GLU A 83 5.62 -2.15 12.21
N LEU A 84 5.34 -3.38 11.79
CA LEU A 84 5.34 -4.54 12.70
C LEU A 84 6.73 -4.83 13.27
N ASP A 85 7.77 -4.76 12.46
CA ASP A 85 9.16 -4.98 12.88
C ASP A 85 9.60 -3.94 13.93
N ARG A 86 9.30 -2.65 13.69
CA ARG A 86 9.58 -1.57 14.66
C ARG A 86 8.76 -1.69 15.95
N ALA A 87 7.66 -2.42 15.92
CA ALA A 87 6.87 -2.78 17.09
C ALA A 87 7.40 -4.05 17.80
N GLY A 88 8.36 -4.76 17.23
CA GLY A 88 8.91 -6.01 17.76
C GLY A 88 8.02 -7.23 17.49
N LEU A 89 7.17 -7.17 16.46
CA LEU A 89 6.14 -8.17 16.17
C LEU A 89 6.46 -9.08 14.99
N ILE A 90 7.70 -9.06 14.49
CA ILE A 90 8.17 -9.99 13.47
C ILE A 90 9.10 -11.03 14.10
N ASP A 91 8.72 -12.29 13.96
CA ASP A 91 9.55 -13.45 14.33
C ASP A 91 9.50 -14.47 13.18
N PRO A 92 10.63 -14.73 12.48
CA PRO A 92 10.70 -15.72 11.40
C PRO A 92 10.29 -17.13 11.81
N GLN A 93 10.37 -17.48 13.10
CA GLN A 93 9.97 -18.80 13.62
C GLN A 93 8.53 -18.84 14.12
N SER A 94 7.80 -17.72 14.09
CA SER A 94 6.41 -17.70 14.53
C SER A 94 5.53 -18.59 13.65
N PRO A 95 4.67 -19.46 14.24
CA PRO A 95 3.70 -20.23 13.47
C PRO A 95 2.58 -19.35 12.90
N ARG A 96 2.49 -18.09 13.33
CA ARG A 96 1.43 -17.16 12.99
C ARG A 96 1.74 -16.40 11.72
N GLN A 97 0.79 -16.30 10.79
CA GLN A 97 0.97 -15.58 9.53
C GLN A 97 -0.19 -14.63 9.27
N LEU A 98 0.14 -13.39 8.91
CA LEU A 98 -0.84 -12.44 8.38
C LEU A 98 -0.81 -12.47 6.84
N ASN A 99 -1.93 -12.90 6.25
CA ASN A 99 -2.21 -12.81 4.83
C ASN A 99 -3.01 -11.56 4.53
N VAL A 100 -2.64 -10.88 3.45
CA VAL A 100 -3.31 -9.67 2.99
C VAL A 100 -3.67 -9.84 1.51
N LEU A 101 -4.95 -9.66 1.20
CA LEU A 101 -5.46 -9.60 -0.17
C LEU A 101 -6.00 -8.20 -0.43
N VAL A 102 -5.31 -7.42 -1.26
CA VAL A 102 -5.82 -6.12 -1.73
C VAL A 102 -6.98 -6.35 -2.68
N THR A 103 -8.17 -5.90 -2.28
CA THR A 103 -9.43 -6.09 -3.02
C THR A 103 -9.85 -4.85 -3.79
N GLN A 104 -9.40 -3.67 -3.37
CA GLN A 104 -9.64 -2.41 -4.07
C GLN A 104 -8.43 -1.51 -3.91
N ASN A 105 -8.02 -0.87 -5.00
CA ASN A 105 -6.89 0.04 -5.00
C ASN A 105 -7.03 1.08 -6.12
N GLU A 106 -7.51 2.27 -5.77
CA GLU A 106 -7.89 3.29 -6.73
C GLU A 106 -7.38 4.67 -6.32
N LEU A 107 -6.90 5.43 -7.30
CA LEU A 107 -6.54 6.84 -7.18
C LEU A 107 -7.15 7.62 -8.34
N THR A 108 -7.76 8.76 -8.04
CA THR A 108 -8.29 9.69 -9.03
C THR A 108 -7.79 11.09 -8.77
N ALA A 109 -7.68 11.88 -9.84
CA ALA A 109 -7.30 13.28 -9.77
C ALA A 109 -8.28 14.10 -10.61
N GLY A 110 -9.38 14.55 -10.01
CA GLY A 110 -10.31 15.49 -10.64
C GLY A 110 -9.69 16.88 -10.82
N MET A 111 -10.44 17.83 -11.39
CA MET A 111 -9.90 19.17 -11.68
C MET A 111 -9.64 20.00 -10.41
N GLY A 112 -10.39 19.78 -9.33
CA GLY A 112 -10.20 20.44 -8.03
C GLY A 112 -9.94 19.47 -6.88
N THR A 113 -10.46 18.25 -6.96
CA THR A 113 -10.37 17.25 -5.88
C THR A 113 -9.84 15.94 -6.42
N GLY A 114 -8.86 15.36 -5.74
CA GLY A 114 -8.42 13.99 -5.93
C GLY A 114 -9.00 13.11 -4.83
N SER A 115 -9.15 11.83 -5.12
CA SER A 115 -9.65 10.86 -4.15
C SER A 115 -8.96 9.53 -4.30
N GLY A 116 -8.86 8.79 -3.22
CA GLY A 116 -8.27 7.45 -3.21
C GLY A 116 -9.05 6.53 -2.31
N ILE A 117 -9.13 5.26 -2.71
CA ILE A 117 -9.75 4.18 -1.93
C ILE A 117 -8.78 3.01 -1.95
N ILE A 118 -8.52 2.44 -0.78
CA ILE A 118 -7.84 1.16 -0.65
C ILE A 118 -8.64 0.25 0.27
N ALA A 119 -8.82 -1.00 -0.14
CA ALA A 119 -9.42 -2.04 0.67
C ALA A 119 -8.58 -3.31 0.60
N ALA A 120 -8.44 -3.98 1.74
CA ALA A 120 -7.78 -5.26 1.81
C ALA A 120 -8.47 -6.18 2.83
N ARG A 121 -8.53 -7.47 2.50
CA ARG A 121 -8.90 -8.53 3.43
C ARG A 121 -7.64 -9.00 4.16
N PHE A 122 -7.72 -9.01 5.48
CA PHE A 122 -6.64 -9.41 6.38
C PHE A 122 -7.05 -10.72 7.06
N THR A 123 -6.23 -11.75 6.91
CA THR A 123 -6.46 -13.06 7.53
C THR A 123 -5.24 -13.44 8.36
N LEU A 124 -5.41 -13.48 9.69
CA LEU A 124 -4.39 -13.95 10.62
C LEU A 124 -4.60 -15.43 10.91
N LEU A 125 -3.58 -16.21 10.61
CA LEU A 125 -3.53 -17.64 10.86
C LEU A 125 -2.61 -17.92 12.05
N ASP A 126 -2.94 -18.96 12.82
CA ASP A 126 -2.05 -19.64 13.76
C ASP A 126 -2.03 -21.14 13.38
N GLY A 127 -0.98 -21.56 12.68
CA GLY A 127 -1.02 -22.83 11.94
C GLY A 127 -2.12 -22.83 10.89
N GLU A 128 -3.09 -23.74 11.00
CA GLU A 128 -4.26 -23.84 10.11
C GLU A 128 -5.48 -23.07 10.63
N LYS A 129 -5.43 -22.54 11.86
CA LYS A 129 -6.56 -21.89 12.49
C LYS A 129 -6.64 -20.42 12.11
N VAL A 130 -7.81 -19.97 11.68
CA VAL A 130 -8.10 -18.55 11.48
C VAL A 130 -8.39 -17.90 12.84
N GLU A 131 -7.50 -17.00 13.28
CA GLU A 131 -7.67 -16.23 14.51
C GLU A 131 -8.30 -14.85 14.24
N TYR A 132 -8.18 -14.34 13.01
CA TYR A 132 -8.85 -13.11 12.57
C TYR A 132 -9.05 -13.11 11.06
N ASP A 133 -10.20 -12.61 10.60
CA ASP A 133 -10.53 -12.45 9.19
C ASP A 133 -11.49 -11.27 9.01
N ALA A 134 -10.99 -10.17 8.47
CA ALA A 134 -11.84 -9.01 8.15
C ALA A 134 -11.27 -8.16 7.02
N THR A 135 -12.17 -7.48 6.32
CA THR A 135 -11.82 -6.44 5.34
C THR A 135 -11.71 -5.08 6.03
N LYS A 136 -10.65 -4.34 5.72
CA LYS A 136 -10.54 -2.91 6.03
C LYS A 136 -10.56 -2.13 4.74
N GLN A 137 -11.29 -1.01 4.77
CA GLN A 137 -11.38 -0.07 3.68
C GLN A 137 -11.22 1.33 4.25
N VAL A 138 -10.39 2.12 3.60
CA VAL A 138 -10.22 3.54 3.91
C VAL A 138 -10.29 4.34 2.61
N SER A 139 -10.67 5.61 2.75
CA SER A 139 -10.69 6.54 1.64
C SER A 139 -10.10 7.88 2.10
N SER A 140 -9.55 8.63 1.15
CA SER A 140 -9.05 9.98 1.40
C SER A 140 -9.36 10.89 0.23
N GLN A 141 -9.37 12.19 0.49
CA GLN A 141 -9.48 13.24 -0.52
C GLN A 141 -8.37 14.26 -0.31
N TRP A 142 -7.93 14.89 -1.39
CA TRP A 142 -6.91 15.94 -1.37
C TRP A 142 -7.18 16.99 -2.44
N ASN A 143 -6.53 18.15 -2.28
CA ASN A 143 -6.55 19.19 -3.29
C ASN A 143 -5.83 18.72 -4.55
N SER A 144 -6.54 18.78 -5.68
CA SER A 144 -6.00 18.44 -6.99
C SER A 144 -5.86 19.69 -7.87
N SER A 145 -5.53 19.49 -9.14
CA SER A 145 -5.36 20.56 -10.11
C SER A 145 -5.87 20.13 -11.48
N PHE A 146 -6.30 21.09 -12.29
CA PHE A 146 -6.52 20.86 -13.70
C PHE A 146 -5.21 20.47 -14.40
N LEU A 147 -4.09 21.08 -14.01
CA LEU A 147 -2.77 20.83 -14.59
C LEU A 147 -2.26 19.43 -14.19
N GLY A 148 -2.15 18.53 -15.16
CA GLY A 148 -1.72 17.14 -14.95
C GLY A 148 -0.35 17.00 -14.27
N ALA A 149 0.59 17.89 -14.59
CA ALA A 149 1.93 17.94 -14.00
C ALA A 149 1.92 18.21 -12.48
N ILE A 150 0.82 18.71 -11.92
CA ILE A 150 0.61 18.90 -10.48
C ILE A 150 -0.30 17.78 -9.94
N ALA A 151 -1.39 17.50 -10.66
CA ALA A 151 -2.42 16.58 -10.21
C ALA A 151 -1.92 15.12 -10.06
N ILE A 152 -1.09 14.65 -11.00
CA ILE A 152 -0.58 13.27 -11.01
C ILE A 152 0.42 13.05 -9.87
N PRO A 153 1.46 13.89 -9.66
CA PRO A 153 2.35 13.75 -8.50
C PRO A 153 1.63 13.88 -7.16
N ASN A 154 0.66 14.79 -7.05
CA ASN A 154 -0.13 14.92 -5.82
C ASN A 154 -0.89 13.63 -5.49
N ALA A 155 -1.49 12.99 -6.50
CA ALA A 155 -2.16 11.70 -6.31
C ALA A 155 -1.19 10.58 -5.92
N ALA A 156 -0.01 10.51 -6.56
CA ALA A 156 1.03 9.53 -6.19
C ALA A 156 1.50 9.73 -4.74
N ASN A 157 1.70 10.98 -4.31
CA ASN A 157 2.12 11.31 -2.94
C ASN A 157 1.02 11.07 -1.90
N ALA A 158 -0.26 11.10 -2.31
CA ALA A 158 -1.39 10.79 -1.43
C ALA A 158 -1.51 9.28 -1.11
N TYR A 159 -0.82 8.41 -1.86
CA TYR A 159 -0.92 6.96 -1.65
C TYR A 159 -0.32 6.49 -0.33
N ASN A 160 0.84 7.02 0.08
CA ASN A 160 1.46 6.63 1.36
C ASN A 160 0.58 6.96 2.58
N PRO A 161 0.00 8.17 2.70
CA PRO A 161 -1.02 8.44 3.72
C PRO A 161 -2.19 7.46 3.70
N LEU A 162 -2.69 7.08 2.51
CA LEU A 162 -3.80 6.15 2.37
C LEU A 162 -3.44 4.73 2.85
N VAL A 163 -2.24 4.22 2.51
CA VAL A 163 -1.71 2.95 3.03
C VAL A 163 -1.57 3.01 4.55
N ARG A 164 -1.01 4.10 5.09
CA ARG A 164 -0.87 4.30 6.54
C ARG A 164 -2.23 4.24 7.26
N ASP A 165 -3.26 4.83 6.67
CA ASP A 165 -4.61 4.82 7.23
C ASP A 165 -5.25 3.42 7.16
N LEU A 166 -4.97 2.63 6.12
CA LEU A 166 -5.37 1.22 6.05
C LEU A 166 -4.74 0.40 7.18
N LEU A 167 -3.44 0.57 7.41
CA LEU A 167 -2.72 -0.09 8.51
C LEU A 167 -3.27 0.36 9.87
N LYS A 168 -3.51 1.66 10.03
CA LYS A 168 -4.15 2.20 11.24
C LYS A 168 -5.53 1.58 11.48
N ALA A 169 -6.34 1.40 10.44
CA ALA A 169 -7.66 0.77 10.55
C ALA A 169 -7.56 -0.70 10.99
N LEU A 170 -6.55 -1.44 10.52
CA LEU A 170 -6.26 -2.79 11.00
C LEU A 170 -5.84 -2.78 12.49
N TYR A 171 -4.85 -1.98 12.86
CA TYR A 171 -4.29 -1.96 14.22
C TYR A 171 -5.23 -1.34 15.27
N SER A 172 -6.25 -0.63 14.81
CA SER A 172 -7.30 -0.09 15.67
C SER A 172 -8.49 -1.04 15.82
N ASP A 173 -8.51 -2.16 15.11
CA ASP A 173 -9.56 -3.17 15.28
C ASP A 173 -9.32 -3.98 16.57
N PRO A 174 -10.25 -3.94 17.54
CA PRO A 174 -10.14 -4.74 18.76
C PRO A 174 -9.98 -6.24 18.48
N LEU A 175 -10.65 -6.78 17.48
CA LEU A 175 -10.58 -8.21 17.14
C LEU A 175 -9.19 -8.59 16.62
N PHE A 176 -8.55 -7.71 15.85
CA PHE A 176 -7.17 -7.94 15.40
C PHE A 176 -6.20 -7.92 16.58
N THR A 177 -6.31 -6.90 17.45
CA THR A 177 -5.44 -6.81 18.64
C THR A 177 -5.66 -7.96 19.61
N GLN A 178 -6.91 -8.39 19.80
CA GLN A 178 -7.24 -9.54 20.64
C GLN A 178 -6.69 -10.83 20.06
N ALA A 179 -6.77 -11.01 18.74
CA ALA A 179 -6.18 -12.17 18.08
C ALA A 179 -4.67 -12.23 18.35
N LEU A 180 -3.98 -11.08 18.39
CA LEU A 180 -2.54 -10.99 18.70
C LEU A 180 -2.20 -11.11 20.19
N ASN A 181 -3.16 -11.14 21.11
CA ASN A 181 -2.87 -11.29 22.53
C ASN A 181 -2.53 -12.74 22.90
N HIS A 182 -1.81 -12.89 24.00
CA HIS A 182 -1.71 -14.17 24.71
C HIS A 182 -3.12 -14.56 25.20
N LYS A 183 -3.58 -15.75 24.83
CA LYS A 183 -4.82 -16.33 25.39
C LYS A 183 -4.61 -16.76 26.84
#